data_AF-A0A2A3ERN2-F1
#
_entry.id   AF-A0A2A3ERN2-F1
#
_cell.length_a   1.000
_cell.length_b   1.000
_cell.length_c   1.000
_cell.angle_alpha   90.00
_cell.angle_beta   90.00
_cell.angle_gamma   90.00
#
_symmetry.space_group_name_H-M   'P 1'
#
loop_
_entity.id
_entity.type
_entity.pdbx_description
1 polymer ?
#
loop_
_entity_poly.entity_id
_entity_poly.type
_entity_poly.pdbx_seq_one_letter_code
_entity_poly.pdbx_strand_id
1 'polypeptide(L)'
;MEAVKKAKERFRKYPIIVAQCHESGAKYAACVLAKSNLQKDDCENEVTLVFYSNYHDKTFSVPYTDLDYKVFTDAARYIIEGSSPFERDTYRYTPLLALLLTPNIFINENFGKILFSFVDILAMIIVTYNPVLTSQYFFWYLSLLPLCLSRIGLSIYRSLFLCFIWILSQSIWLLAAYLLEFKGLNTFTYIWIASLFLFVVNIKIDDDLTKYGMISNMNV
;
A
#
# COMPACT_ATOMS: atom_id res chain seq x y z
N MET A 1 -18.69 -24.37 -13.69
CA MET A 1 -18.02 -24.04 -12.41
C MET A 1 -19.03 -23.40 -11.47
N GLU A 2 -19.25 -24.00 -10.31
CA GLU A 2 -20.22 -23.55 -9.30
C GLU A 2 -19.94 -22.12 -8.79
N ALA A 3 -18.66 -21.75 -8.69
CA ALA A 3 -18.22 -20.41 -8.34
C ALA A 3 -18.76 -19.33 -9.29
N VAL A 4 -18.80 -19.61 -10.60
CA VAL A 4 -19.31 -18.67 -11.62
C VAL A 4 -20.81 -18.46 -11.49
N LYS A 5 -21.56 -19.51 -11.11
CA LYS A 5 -23.00 -19.43 -10.87
C LYS A 5 -23.32 -18.60 -9.64
N LYS A 6 -22.63 -18.87 -8.52
CA LYS A 6 -22.74 -18.08 -7.27
C LYS A 6 -22.35 -16.61 -7.50
N ALA A 7 -21.31 -16.34 -8.28
CA ALA A 7 -20.89 -14.98 -8.63
C ALA A 7 -21.97 -14.22 -9.42
N LYS A 8 -22.58 -14.85 -10.44
CA LYS A 8 -23.67 -14.24 -11.23
C LYS A 8 -24.91 -13.91 -10.37
N GLU A 9 -25.26 -14.78 -9.43
CA GLU A 9 -26.37 -14.53 -8.50
C GLU A 9 -26.10 -13.36 -7.55
N ARG A 10 -24.87 -13.25 -7.04
CA ARG A 10 -24.44 -12.10 -6.22
C ARG A 10 -24.47 -10.79 -7.03
N PHE A 11 -24.02 -10.82 -8.28
CA PHE A 11 -24.00 -9.65 -9.17
C PHE A 11 -25.39 -9.11 -9.47
N ARG A 12 -26.41 -9.99 -9.57
CA ARG A 12 -27.81 -9.55 -9.74
C ARG A 12 -28.38 -8.82 -8.52
N LYS A 13 -27.88 -9.11 -7.31
CA LYS A 13 -28.31 -8.46 -6.07
C LYS A 13 -27.55 -7.16 -5.79
N TYR A 14 -26.44 -6.95 -6.48
CA TYR A 14 -25.54 -5.81 -6.29
C TYR A 14 -26.21 -4.43 -6.40
N PRO A 15 -27.10 -4.16 -7.39
CA PRO A 15 -27.75 -2.84 -7.51
C PRO A 15 -28.61 -2.48 -6.29
N ILE A 16 -29.29 -3.48 -5.71
CA ILE A 16 -30.16 -3.31 -4.55
C ILE A 16 -29.32 -3.03 -3.29
N ILE A 17 -28.23 -3.77 -3.12
CA ILE A 17 -27.29 -3.58 -2.01
C ILE A 17 -26.61 -2.20 -2.09
N VAL A 18 -26.16 -1.80 -3.27
CA VAL A 18 -25.54 -0.48 -3.48
C VAL A 18 -26.54 0.64 -3.19
N ALA A 19 -27.80 0.51 -3.64
CA ALA A 19 -28.82 1.50 -3.35
C ALA A 19 -29.11 1.64 -1.84
N GLN A 20 -29.11 0.53 -1.09
CA GLN A 20 -29.30 0.53 0.36
C GLN A 20 -28.09 1.10 1.12
N CYS A 21 -26.86 0.81 0.66
CA CYS A 21 -25.64 1.21 1.35
C CYS A 21 -25.09 2.58 0.90
N HIS A 22 -25.62 3.20 -0.16
CA HIS A 22 -25.11 4.45 -0.71
C HIS A 22 -25.16 5.61 0.32
N GLU A 23 -26.27 5.76 1.05
CA GLU A 23 -26.42 6.86 2.01
C GLU A 23 -25.52 6.68 3.24
N SER A 24 -25.44 5.46 3.78
CA SER A 24 -24.54 5.12 4.90
C SER A 24 -23.07 5.22 4.49
N GLY A 25 -22.73 4.79 3.28
CA GLY A 25 -21.37 4.87 2.72
C GLY A 25 -20.91 6.31 2.46
N ALA A 26 -21.79 7.18 1.97
CA ALA A 26 -21.50 8.59 1.74
C ALA A 26 -21.35 9.37 3.07
N LYS A 27 -22.23 9.12 4.05
CA LYS A 27 -22.10 9.68 5.42
C LYS A 27 -20.80 9.20 6.09
N TYR A 28 -20.42 7.95 5.86
CA TYR A 28 -19.16 7.40 6.35
C TYR A 28 -17.94 8.07 5.71
N ALA A 29 -17.89 8.17 4.37
CA ALA A 29 -16.80 8.84 3.66
C ALA A 29 -16.65 10.31 4.10
N ALA A 30 -17.75 11.03 4.28
CA ALA A 30 -17.74 12.38 4.81
C ALA A 30 -17.22 12.45 6.26
N CYS A 31 -17.58 11.49 7.12
CA CYS A 31 -17.11 11.43 8.50
C CYS A 31 -15.60 11.11 8.61
N VAL A 32 -15.09 10.21 7.76
CA VAL A 32 -13.66 9.88 7.68
C VAL A 32 -12.84 11.08 7.22
N LEU A 33 -13.31 11.80 6.19
CA LEU A 33 -12.64 12.99 5.68
C LEU A 33 -12.72 14.18 6.66
N ALA A 34 -13.70 14.19 7.58
CA ALA A 34 -13.89 15.23 8.58
C ALA A 34 -13.04 15.07 9.86
N LYS A 35 -12.36 13.93 10.07
CA LYS A 35 -11.63 13.66 11.31
C LYS A 35 -10.23 14.30 11.30
N SER A 36 -10.18 15.61 11.47
CA SER A 36 -8.94 16.40 11.64
C SER A 36 -8.50 16.45 13.11
N ASN A 37 -7.94 15.37 13.66
CA ASN A 37 -7.27 15.38 14.96
C ASN A 37 -6.18 14.29 15.01
N LEU A 38 -5.18 14.40 14.13
CA LEU A 38 -3.92 13.67 14.24
C LEU A 38 -2.92 14.60 14.95
N GLN A 39 -2.55 14.24 16.18
CA GLN A 39 -1.52 14.97 16.92
C GLN A 39 -0.11 14.52 16.51
N LYS A 40 0.85 15.43 16.72
CA LYS A 40 2.17 15.48 16.06
C LYS A 40 3.14 14.34 16.46
N ASP A 41 2.87 13.62 17.55
CA ASP A 41 3.83 12.68 18.17
C ASP A 41 3.42 11.19 18.11
N ASP A 42 2.39 10.81 17.34
CA ASP A 42 1.93 9.41 17.25
C ASP A 42 2.86 8.49 16.41
N CYS A 43 3.99 9.00 15.93
CA CYS A 43 4.86 8.34 14.94
C CYS A 43 5.99 7.49 15.55
N GLU A 44 6.01 7.27 16.87
CA GLU A 44 7.15 6.62 17.55
C GLU A 44 7.03 5.11 17.75
N ASN A 45 5.92 4.46 17.42
CA ASN A 45 5.76 3.05 17.77
C ASN A 45 5.05 2.22 16.69
N GLU A 46 5.82 1.63 15.77
CA GLU A 46 5.33 0.69 14.75
C GLU A 46 4.66 -0.55 15.38
N VAL A 47 5.12 -0.99 16.57
CA VAL A 47 4.47 -2.04 17.35
C VAL A 47 3.13 -1.56 17.93
N THR A 48 3.02 -0.28 18.28
CA THR A 48 1.76 0.33 18.75
C THR A 48 0.71 0.39 17.66
N LEU A 49 1.07 0.43 16.37
CA LEU A 49 0.09 0.37 15.27
C LEU A 49 -0.61 -0.99 15.20
N VAL A 50 0.09 -2.09 15.50
CA VAL A 50 -0.55 -3.42 15.59
C VAL A 50 -1.52 -3.45 16.77
N PHE A 51 -1.14 -2.93 17.93
CA PHE A 51 -2.04 -2.85 19.08
C PHE A 51 -3.20 -1.87 18.88
N TYR A 52 -2.94 -0.72 18.25
CA TYR A 52 -3.93 0.26 17.84
C TYR A 52 -4.92 -0.33 16.86
N SER A 53 -4.46 -1.12 15.87
CA SER A 53 -5.35 -1.79 14.92
C SER A 53 -6.39 -2.66 15.64
N ASN A 54 -5.97 -3.38 16.68
CA ASN A 54 -6.86 -4.24 17.46
C ASN A 54 -7.83 -3.44 18.33
N TYR A 55 -7.38 -2.31 18.88
CA TYR A 55 -8.25 -1.39 19.60
C TYR A 55 -9.27 -0.75 18.65
N HIS A 56 -8.81 -0.22 17.51
CA HIS A 56 -9.64 0.45 16.52
C HIS A 56 -10.71 -0.48 15.94
N ASP A 57 -10.33 -1.70 15.58
CA ASP A 57 -11.24 -2.72 15.04
C ASP A 57 -12.34 -3.13 16.04
N LYS A 58 -12.11 -2.96 17.34
CA LYS A 58 -13.10 -3.23 18.41
C LYS A 58 -13.98 -2.02 18.71
N THR A 59 -13.46 -0.81 18.55
CA THR A 59 -14.13 0.43 18.97
C THR A 59 -14.91 1.11 17.86
N PHE A 60 -14.42 1.04 16.61
CA PHE A 60 -15.02 1.75 15.47
C PHE A 60 -15.76 0.78 14.54
N SER A 61 -16.79 1.30 13.87
CA SER A 61 -17.61 0.51 12.94
C SER A 61 -16.86 0.14 11.66
N VAL A 62 -15.82 0.88 11.29
CA VAL A 62 -14.98 0.54 10.14
C VAL A 62 -13.61 0.05 10.58
N PRO A 63 -13.21 -1.14 10.12
CA PRO A 63 -11.95 -1.74 10.53
C PRO A 63 -10.76 -0.95 9.98
N TYR A 64 -9.73 -0.86 10.82
CA TYR A 64 -8.38 -0.46 10.45
C TYR A 64 -7.65 -1.61 9.73
N THR A 65 -7.88 -2.85 10.16
CA THR A 65 -7.29 -4.02 9.49
C THR A 65 -8.01 -4.30 8.17
N ASP A 66 -7.23 -4.53 7.10
CA ASP A 66 -7.77 -4.92 5.80
C ASP A 66 -8.66 -6.17 5.90
N LEU A 67 -9.75 -6.18 5.14
CA LEU A 67 -10.67 -7.31 5.05
C LEU A 67 -9.94 -8.58 4.60
N ASP A 68 -8.94 -8.43 3.73
CA ASP A 68 -8.17 -9.56 3.22
C ASP A 68 -7.43 -10.32 4.33
N TYR A 69 -7.00 -9.63 5.39
CA TYR A 69 -6.39 -10.28 6.56
C TYR A 69 -7.34 -11.32 7.21
N LYS A 70 -8.64 -10.98 7.27
CA LYS A 70 -9.67 -11.89 7.81
C LYS A 70 -9.91 -13.04 6.84
N VAL A 71 -9.95 -12.77 5.54
CA VAL A 71 -10.08 -13.80 4.50
C VAL A 71 -8.92 -14.80 4.55
N PHE A 72 -7.69 -14.34 4.81
CA PHE A 72 -6.54 -15.23 4.98
C PHE A 72 -6.61 -16.07 6.24
N THR A 73 -7.01 -15.45 7.35
CA THR A 73 -7.14 -16.13 8.63
C THR A 73 -8.25 -17.18 8.57
N ASP A 74 -9.37 -16.88 7.89
CA ASP A 74 -10.43 -17.85 7.61
C ASP A 74 -9.91 -19.00 6.75
N ALA A 75 -9.21 -18.71 5.64
CA ALA A 75 -8.64 -19.74 4.78
C ALA A 75 -7.62 -20.64 5.50
N ALA A 76 -6.87 -20.08 6.46
CA ALA A 76 -5.98 -20.84 7.33
C ALA A 76 -6.75 -21.78 8.28
N ARG A 77 -7.96 -21.41 8.73
CA ARG A 77 -8.85 -22.31 9.50
C ARG A 77 -9.29 -23.50 8.66
N TYR A 78 -9.70 -23.28 7.42
CA TYR A 78 -10.06 -24.38 6.51
C TYR A 78 -8.91 -25.39 6.34
N ILE A 79 -7.65 -24.91 6.22
CA ILE A 79 -6.49 -25.81 6.13
C ILE A 79 -6.32 -26.66 7.40
N ILE A 80 -6.51 -26.08 8.59
CA ILE A 80 -6.40 -26.80 9.86
C ILE A 80 -7.53 -27.83 10.02
N GLU A 81 -8.72 -27.51 9.53
CA GLU A 81 -9.89 -28.39 9.53
C GLU A 81 -9.77 -29.52 8.47
N GLY A 82 -8.71 -29.52 7.65
CA GLY A 82 -8.47 -30.51 6.60
C GLY A 82 -9.19 -30.22 5.29
N SER A 83 -9.80 -29.05 5.17
CA SER A 83 -10.53 -28.58 3.99
C SER A 83 -9.66 -27.70 3.09
N SER A 84 -10.13 -27.45 1.87
CA SER A 84 -9.41 -26.58 0.94
C SER A 84 -9.55 -25.10 1.33
N PRO A 85 -8.47 -24.28 1.31
CA PRO A 85 -8.56 -22.84 1.58
C PRO A 85 -9.44 -22.10 0.56
N PHE A 86 -9.66 -22.68 -0.62
CA PHE A 86 -10.53 -22.11 -1.66
C PHE A 86 -12.02 -22.30 -1.39
N GLU A 87 -12.39 -23.09 -0.38
CA GLU A 87 -13.77 -23.16 0.09
C GLU A 87 -14.20 -21.86 0.79
N ARG A 88 -13.23 -21.09 1.30
CA ARG A 88 -13.47 -19.73 1.75
C ARG A 88 -13.86 -18.85 0.57
N ASP A 89 -15.09 -18.35 0.61
CA ASP A 89 -15.57 -17.30 -0.28
C ASP A 89 -14.56 -16.14 -0.34
N THR A 90 -14.34 -15.59 -1.53
CA THR A 90 -13.41 -14.47 -1.79
C THR A 90 -11.92 -14.73 -1.56
N TYR A 91 -11.51 -15.94 -1.19
CA TYR A 91 -10.08 -16.30 -1.18
C TYR A 91 -9.56 -16.49 -2.60
N ARG A 92 -8.56 -15.70 -3.00
CA ARG A 92 -7.97 -15.69 -4.36
C ARG A 92 -6.46 -15.87 -4.37
N TYR A 93 -5.89 -16.13 -3.21
CA TYR A 93 -4.45 -16.11 -2.97
C TYR A 93 -3.88 -17.54 -3.00
N THR A 94 -2.55 -17.65 -2.98
CA THR A 94 -1.87 -18.94 -3.04
C THR A 94 -2.14 -19.74 -1.76
N PRO A 95 -2.42 -21.06 -1.83
CA PRO A 95 -2.64 -21.89 -0.64
C PRO A 95 -1.47 -21.82 0.37
N LEU A 96 -0.25 -21.58 -0.13
CA LEU A 96 0.94 -21.35 0.68
C LEU A 96 0.76 -20.17 1.66
N LEU A 97 0.10 -19.09 1.24
CA LEU A 97 -0.17 -17.94 2.10
C LEU A 97 -1.12 -18.30 3.24
N ALA A 98 -2.18 -19.08 2.97
CA ALA A 98 -3.07 -19.55 4.03
C ALA A 98 -2.35 -20.52 4.98
N LEU A 99 -1.48 -21.40 4.45
CA LEU A 99 -0.67 -22.30 5.27
C LEU A 99 0.28 -21.51 6.18
N LEU A 100 0.96 -20.49 5.65
CA LEU A 100 1.88 -19.62 6.39
C LEU A 100 1.18 -18.89 7.54
N LEU A 101 -0.12 -18.59 7.38
CA LEU A 101 -0.94 -17.91 8.39
C LEU A 101 -1.68 -18.84 9.35
N THR A 102 -1.51 -20.17 9.26
CA THR A 102 -2.03 -21.11 10.26
C THR A 102 -1.63 -20.79 11.72
N PRO A 103 -0.44 -20.21 12.02
CA PRO A 103 -0.12 -19.80 13.40
C PRO A 103 -1.00 -18.66 13.93
N ASN A 104 -1.76 -17.94 13.09
CA ASN A 104 -2.78 -16.98 13.55
C ASN A 104 -3.80 -17.63 14.49
N ILE A 105 -4.04 -18.93 14.33
CA ILE A 105 -5.10 -19.66 15.02
C ILE A 105 -4.54 -20.33 16.28
N PHE A 106 -3.33 -20.87 16.22
CA PHE A 106 -2.71 -21.58 17.34
C PHE A 106 -1.93 -20.69 18.31
N ILE A 107 -1.33 -19.59 17.81
CA ILE A 107 -0.43 -18.73 18.61
C ILE A 107 -1.14 -17.44 19.02
N ASN A 108 -1.46 -16.59 18.03
CA ASN A 108 -2.07 -15.29 18.26
C ASN A 108 -2.64 -14.76 16.95
N GLU A 109 -3.84 -14.15 17.00
CA GLU A 109 -4.46 -13.50 15.84
C GLU A 109 -3.58 -12.39 15.22
N ASN A 110 -2.63 -11.84 15.98
CA ASN A 110 -1.68 -10.83 15.52
C ASN A 110 -0.44 -11.37 14.80
N PHE A 111 -0.23 -12.68 14.77
CA PHE A 111 0.97 -13.28 14.17
C PHE A 111 1.16 -12.82 12.72
N GLY A 112 0.09 -12.90 11.92
CA GLY A 112 0.10 -12.49 10.53
C GLY A 112 0.35 -10.99 10.34
N LYS A 113 -0.19 -10.15 11.22
CA LYS A 113 0.08 -8.69 11.19
C LYS A 113 1.57 -8.42 11.37
N ILE A 114 2.17 -9.06 12.37
CA ILE A 114 3.62 -8.93 12.66
C ILE A 114 4.45 -9.50 11.50
N LEU A 115 4.07 -10.66 10.97
CA LEU A 115 4.75 -11.29 9.84
C LEU A 115 4.76 -10.40 8.60
N PHE A 116 3.62 -9.82 8.25
CA PHE A 116 3.52 -8.92 7.10
C PHE A 116 4.35 -7.65 7.30
N SER A 117 4.24 -7.01 8.47
CA SER A 117 5.08 -5.84 8.78
C SER A 117 6.58 -6.16 8.70
N PHE A 118 7.00 -7.33 9.18
CA PHE A 118 8.38 -7.77 9.08
C PHE A 118 8.83 -8.00 7.64
N VAL A 119 8.01 -8.66 6.81
CA VAL A 119 8.30 -8.90 5.39
C VAL A 119 8.37 -7.59 4.61
N ASP A 120 7.51 -6.62 4.92
CA ASP A 120 7.54 -5.30 4.29
C ASP A 120 8.86 -4.58 4.61
N ILE A 121 9.30 -4.57 5.87
CA ILE A 121 10.60 -4.00 6.26
C ILE A 121 11.75 -4.72 5.53
N LEU A 122 11.70 -6.05 5.44
CA LEU A 122 12.71 -6.83 4.73
C LEU A 122 12.73 -6.49 3.22
N ALA A 123 11.56 -6.39 2.59
CA ALA A 123 11.44 -6.00 1.20
C ALA A 123 12.03 -4.59 0.96
N MET A 124 11.79 -3.65 1.87
CA MET A 124 12.38 -2.31 1.83
C MET A 124 13.90 -2.34 1.90
N ILE A 125 14.48 -3.16 2.80
CA ILE A 125 15.93 -3.34 2.90
C ILE A 125 16.48 -3.90 1.59
N ILE A 126 15.86 -4.95 1.04
CA ILE A 126 16.31 -5.59 -0.20
C ILE A 126 16.31 -4.59 -1.37
N VAL A 127 15.26 -3.79 -1.50
CA VAL A 127 15.17 -2.78 -2.58
C VAL A 127 16.19 -1.68 -2.39
N THR A 128 16.44 -1.23 -1.16
CA THR A 128 17.41 -0.18 -0.86
C THR A 128 18.85 -0.59 -1.22
N TYR A 129 19.20 -1.86 -1.03
CA TYR A 129 20.53 -2.39 -1.33
C TYR A 129 20.66 -3.02 -2.72
N ASN A 130 19.61 -2.96 -3.55
CA ASN A 130 19.69 -3.51 -4.90
C ASN A 130 20.52 -2.60 -5.81
N PRO A 131 21.58 -3.09 -6.48
CA PRO A 131 22.41 -2.28 -7.37
C PRO A 131 21.67 -1.82 -8.64
N VAL A 132 20.57 -2.48 -9.01
CA VAL A 132 19.75 -2.14 -10.17
C VAL A 132 18.53 -1.37 -9.71
N LEU A 133 18.40 -0.10 -10.08
CA LEU A 133 17.20 0.69 -9.81
C LEU A 133 16.20 0.51 -10.96
N THR A 134 15.08 -0.16 -10.71
CA THR A 134 13.97 -0.25 -11.67
C THR A 134 12.88 0.75 -11.29
N SER A 135 12.10 1.22 -12.28
CA SER A 135 10.99 2.14 -12.01
C SER A 135 9.90 1.54 -11.11
N GLN A 136 9.85 0.21 -11.00
CA GLN A 136 8.90 -0.52 -10.17
C GLN A 136 9.15 -0.30 -8.67
N TYR A 137 10.42 -0.14 -8.28
CA TYR A 137 10.80 0.09 -6.89
C TYR A 137 10.27 1.40 -6.33
N PHE A 138 10.10 2.41 -7.18
CA PHE A 138 9.49 3.68 -6.80
C PHE A 138 8.08 3.55 -6.23
N PHE A 139 7.29 2.59 -6.73
CA PHE A 139 5.96 2.33 -6.19
C PHE A 139 6.00 1.71 -4.80
N TRP A 140 7.06 0.96 -4.46
CA TRP A 140 7.19 0.36 -3.14
C TRP A 140 7.50 1.43 -2.10
N TYR A 141 8.27 2.47 -2.45
CA TYR A 141 8.49 3.62 -1.57
C TYR A 141 7.22 4.46 -1.33
N LEU A 142 6.22 4.41 -2.22
CA LEU A 142 4.95 5.12 -1.99
C LEU A 142 4.16 4.57 -0.81
N SER A 143 4.35 3.30 -0.42
CA SER A 143 3.69 2.75 0.78
C SER A 143 4.14 3.42 2.07
N LEU A 144 5.35 3.99 2.07
CA LEU A 144 5.91 4.75 3.20
C LEU A 144 5.52 6.23 3.17
N LEU A 145 5.02 6.72 2.04
CA LEU A 145 4.63 8.13 1.91
C LEU A 145 3.61 8.55 2.98
N PRO A 146 2.51 7.80 3.24
CA PRO A 146 1.56 8.14 4.32
C PRO A 146 2.19 8.30 5.70
N LEU A 147 3.24 7.54 6.01
CA LEU A 147 3.97 7.62 7.29
C LEU A 147 4.81 8.90 7.39
N CYS A 148 5.29 9.39 6.24
CA CYS A 148 6.08 10.61 6.15
C CYS A 148 5.23 11.87 5.89
N LEU A 149 3.98 11.73 5.42
CA LEU A 149 3.11 12.87 5.06
C LEU A 149 2.93 13.87 6.20
N SER A 150 2.80 13.40 7.45
CA SER A 150 2.62 14.28 8.61
C SER A 150 3.87 15.08 8.97
N ARG A 151 5.06 14.60 8.59
CA ARG A 151 6.35 15.28 8.79
C ARG A 151 6.74 16.19 7.63
N ILE A 152 6.06 16.08 6.49
CA ILE A 152 6.35 16.87 5.29
C ILE A 152 5.64 18.23 5.40
N GLY A 153 6.41 19.29 5.67
CA GLY A 153 5.91 20.68 5.73
C GLY A 153 5.75 21.36 4.35
N LEU A 154 5.61 20.60 3.26
CA LEU A 154 5.53 21.15 1.90
C LEU A 154 4.14 21.72 1.60
N SER A 155 4.11 22.88 0.93
CA SER A 155 2.87 23.43 0.37
C SER A 155 2.29 22.48 -0.68
N ILE A 156 0.96 22.31 -0.70
CA ILE A 156 0.26 21.40 -1.62
C ILE A 156 0.61 21.62 -3.09
N TYR A 157 0.81 22.89 -3.50
CA TYR A 157 1.20 23.22 -4.88
C TYR A 157 2.60 22.71 -5.23
N ARG A 158 3.53 22.76 -4.27
CA ARG A 158 4.89 22.21 -4.45
C ARG A 158 4.84 20.70 -4.49
N SER A 159 4.08 20.06 -3.61
CA SER A 159 3.90 18.60 -3.62
C SER A 159 3.30 18.10 -4.94
N LEU A 160 2.29 18.79 -5.48
CA LEU A 160 1.70 18.48 -6.79
C LEU A 160 2.71 18.67 -7.93
N PHE A 161 3.50 19.76 -7.89
CA PHE A 161 4.54 20.00 -8.88
C PHE A 161 5.64 18.93 -8.85
N LEU A 162 6.12 18.55 -7.66
CA LEU A 162 7.11 17.49 -7.48
C LEU A 162 6.57 16.12 -7.94
N CYS A 163 5.30 15.82 -7.64
CA CYS A 163 4.65 14.60 -8.13
C CYS A 163 4.54 14.59 -9.66
N PHE A 164 4.16 15.73 -10.27
CA PHE A 164 4.06 15.86 -11.72
C PHE A 164 5.41 15.65 -12.42
N ILE A 165 6.47 16.34 -11.97
CA ILE A 165 7.79 16.22 -12.60
C ILE A 165 8.37 14.81 -12.43
N TRP A 166 8.08 14.16 -11.31
CA TRP A 166 8.46 12.78 -11.05
C TRP A 166 7.78 11.81 -12.02
N ILE A 167 6.46 11.87 -12.17
CA ILE A 167 5.70 11.05 -13.13
C ILE A 167 6.19 11.30 -14.57
N LEU A 168 6.43 12.56 -14.93
CA LEU A 168 6.91 12.93 -16.26
C LEU A 168 8.28 12.31 -16.56
N SER A 169 9.22 12.40 -15.60
CA SER A 169 10.56 11.84 -15.75
C SER A 169 10.55 10.33 -15.97
N GLN A 170 9.71 9.60 -15.22
CA GLN A 170 9.53 8.16 -15.38
C GLN A 170 8.88 7.82 -16.72
N SER A 171 7.88 8.58 -17.15
CA SER A 171 7.17 8.37 -18.41
C SER A 171 8.11 8.49 -19.61
N ILE A 172 8.99 9.50 -19.61
CA ILE A 172 10.00 9.69 -20.67
C ILE A 172 11.00 8.53 -20.68
N TRP A 173 11.47 8.11 -19.51
CA TRP A 173 12.40 6.99 -19.40
C TRP A 173 11.78 5.68 -19.90
N LEU A 174 10.56 5.37 -19.48
CA LEU A 174 9.81 4.18 -19.89
C LEU A 174 9.49 4.18 -21.39
N LEU A 175 9.16 5.33 -21.96
CA LEU A 175 8.95 5.45 -23.41
C LEU A 175 10.23 5.13 -24.18
N ALA A 176 11.37 5.67 -23.74
CA ALA A 176 12.66 5.42 -24.39
C ALA A 176 13.06 3.93 -24.31
N ALA A 177 12.84 3.29 -23.14
CA ALA A 177 13.06 1.86 -22.94
C ALA A 177 12.11 1.01 -23.80
N TYR A 178 10.83 1.36 -23.88
CA TYR A 178 9.84 0.67 -24.72
C TYR A 178 10.24 0.69 -26.21
N LEU A 179 10.69 1.85 -26.72
CA LEU A 179 11.13 1.98 -28.10
C LEU A 179 12.39 1.15 -28.39
N LEU A 180 13.28 1.00 -27.40
CA LEU A 180 14.45 0.14 -27.54
C LEU A 180 14.05 -1.34 -27.57
N GLU A 181 13.31 -1.79 -26.56
CA GLU A 181 13.07 -3.22 -26.31
C GLU A 181 12.00 -3.81 -27.23
N PHE A 182 10.87 -3.12 -27.42
CA PHE A 182 9.75 -3.64 -28.20
C PHE A 182 9.73 -3.18 -29.67
N LYS A 183 10.25 -1.98 -29.95
CA LYS A 183 10.33 -1.47 -31.33
C LYS A 183 11.69 -1.68 -31.99
N GLY A 184 12.72 -2.08 -31.23
CA GLY A 184 14.06 -2.34 -31.76
C GLY A 184 14.76 -1.09 -32.31
N LEU A 185 14.31 0.12 -31.94
CA LEU A 185 14.92 1.37 -32.38
C LEU A 185 16.13 1.68 -31.49
N ASN A 186 17.23 2.16 -32.08
CA ASN A 186 18.42 2.57 -31.33
C ASN A 186 18.18 3.85 -30.52
N THR A 187 17.58 3.72 -29.33
CA THR A 187 17.29 4.84 -28.42
C THR A 187 18.25 4.93 -27.23
N PHE A 188 19.43 4.30 -27.29
CA PHE A 188 20.43 4.29 -26.20
C PHE A 188 20.77 5.70 -25.68
N THR A 189 20.97 6.67 -26.57
CA THR A 189 21.24 8.07 -26.17
C THR A 189 20.05 8.70 -25.46
N TYR A 190 18.82 8.44 -25.91
CA TYR A 190 17.61 8.94 -25.25
C TYR A 190 17.43 8.34 -23.86
N ILE A 191 17.70 7.04 -23.69
CA ILE A 191 17.66 6.38 -22.38
C ILE A 191 18.72 6.98 -21.45
N TRP A 192 19.92 7.24 -21.95
CA TRP A 192 20.98 7.86 -21.16
C TRP A 192 20.59 9.26 -20.67
N ILE A 193 20.07 10.12 -21.57
CA ILE A 193 19.59 11.46 -21.19
C ILE A 193 18.41 11.37 -20.22
N ALA A 194 17.44 10.49 -20.47
CA ALA A 194 16.30 10.28 -19.59
C ALA A 194 16.73 9.79 -18.20
N SER A 195 17.79 8.99 -18.11
CA SER A 195 18.34 8.51 -16.85
C SER A 195 18.99 9.65 -16.06
N LEU A 196 19.72 10.55 -16.72
CA LEU A 196 20.23 11.77 -16.08
C LEU A 196 19.12 12.68 -15.59
N PHE A 197 18.06 12.87 -16.39
CA PHE A 197 16.91 13.67 -16.00
C PHE A 197 16.19 13.08 -14.78
N LEU A 198 15.92 11.77 -14.79
CA LEU A 198 15.34 11.05 -13.66
C LEU A 198 16.21 11.18 -12.40
N PHE A 199 17.53 11.12 -12.53
CA PHE A 199 18.46 11.30 -11.41
C PHE A 199 18.37 12.71 -10.81
N VAL A 200 18.39 13.76 -11.64
CA VAL A 200 18.25 15.15 -11.19
C VAL A 200 16.91 15.39 -10.49
N VAL A 201 15.82 14.83 -11.02
CA VAL A 201 14.49 14.94 -10.40
C VAL A 201 14.46 14.27 -9.02
N ASN A 202 15.06 13.08 -8.87
CA ASN A 202 15.13 12.42 -7.56
C ASN A 202 15.98 13.23 -6.56
N ILE A 203 17.13 13.79 -6.97
CA ILE A 203 17.92 14.70 -6.12
C ILE A 203 17.09 15.91 -5.68
N LYS A 204 16.32 16.51 -6.60
CA LYS A 204 15.50 17.69 -6.26
C LYS A 204 14.41 17.37 -5.25
N ILE A 205 13.78 16.20 -5.39
CA ILE A 205 12.76 15.71 -4.46
C ILE A 205 13.39 15.45 -3.09
N ASP A 206 14.54 14.78 -3.05
CA ASP A 206 15.25 14.49 -1.80
C ASP A 206 15.71 15.78 -1.09
N ASP A 207 16.24 16.76 -1.83
CA ASP A 207 16.62 18.08 -1.31
C ASP A 207 15.42 18.84 -0.72
N ASP A 208 14.27 18.83 -1.40
CA ASP A 208 13.05 19.48 -0.89
C ASP A 208 12.49 18.73 0.32
N LEU A 209 12.46 17.39 0.28
CA LEU A 209 12.02 16.59 1.42
C LEU A 209 12.93 16.81 2.65
N THR A 210 14.23 16.94 2.44
CA THR A 210 15.20 17.22 3.51
C THR A 210 15.01 18.62 4.09
N LYS A 211 14.91 19.65 3.24
CA LYS A 211 14.74 21.05 3.67
C LYS A 211 13.41 21.32 4.36
N TYR A 212 12.33 20.70 3.89
CA TYR A 212 10.97 20.95 4.38
C TYR A 212 10.45 19.86 5.33
N GLY A 213 11.16 18.73 5.46
CA GLY A 213 10.87 17.64 6.39
C GLY A 213 11.62 17.74 7.73
N MET A 214 12.80 18.40 7.79
CA MET A 214 13.52 18.65 9.05
C MET A 214 13.01 19.87 9.83
N ILE A 215 11.69 20.05 9.97
CA ILE A 215 11.11 21.05 10.89
C ILE A 215 10.53 20.35 12.12
N SER A 216 11.40 19.67 12.86
CA SER A 216 11.27 19.49 14.30
C SER A 216 12.67 19.24 14.88
N ASN A 217 13.23 20.24 15.56
CA ASN A 217 14.39 20.22 16.47
C ASN A 217 15.55 21.18 16.15
N MET A 218 15.24 22.44 15.86
CA MET A 218 16.10 23.57 16.25
C MET A 218 15.22 24.69 16.78
N ASN A 219 14.76 24.56 18.03
CA ASN A 219 14.33 25.63 18.95
C ASN A 219 13.60 25.02 20.16
N VAL A 220 14.31 24.27 21.01
CA VAL A 220 14.25 24.29 22.48
C VAL A 220 15.62 23.83 22.97
#